data_AF-A0A136IMP3-F1
#
_entry.id   AF-A0A136IMP3-F1
#
_cell.length_a   1.000
_cell.length_b   1.000
_cell.length_c   1.000
_cell.angle_alpha   90.00
_cell.angle_beta   90.00
_cell.angle_gamma   90.00
#
_symmetry.space_group_name_H-M   'P 1'
#
loop_
_entity.id
_entity.type
_entity.pdbx_description
1 polymer ?
#
loop_
_entity_poly.entity_id
_entity_poly.type
_entity_poly.pdbx_seq_one_letter_code
_entity_poly.pdbx_strand_id
1 'polypeptide(L)'
;MSQVPNSPPPQYIDNGANLPEVVSPGQHPYADGPQVINSGPQHAPELYHQYGNGHSHPYQGQQQYDTSPEVTYSNTDYKGGTVVPGPGAVPHEGSAANHGAGAEGATKPIPFWRRKRMMLLAAGVVLLVIVGAVVGGVVGSQKAKSSAGADSATSPAQGVSPPGSSPTPSTTPVAVSRRPGTVATTSRGVEVFTHGIQLFWQDEGSPDITYSVYNNGLDYGPLRQLNLSRPPKGATPLAATSWFVDNNRTNNASVQLYYLLETNSAGRLDIAMADLVCTRQQACTETGTTIISANVTAEVASNSDLTAVWRRDQKNFKYNNRVYYQAKGTGSLIELSGDTATTTGWAETDLKAQAQNGSSLASVFADGYSMELYYLDTTGALTGLVNTDHWASPTQIKADSGDTGAAGTGVIEACWENSSNIFRIYRATDKGNLVEYNRKGVGSSWAAGMSPNGRAADSTFTVSSWDADVRLFFVEKGVMTRGTRGTTSWKMDAVKDI
;
A
#
# COMPACT_ATOMS: atom_id res chain seq x y z
N MET A 1 63.97 -7.69 -6.03
CA MET A 1 63.11 -8.38 -5.04
C MET A 1 63.43 -7.77 -3.69
N SER A 2 62.57 -6.86 -3.22
CA SER A 2 62.77 -6.12 -1.96
C SER A 2 61.88 -6.73 -0.89
N GLN A 3 62.47 -7.13 0.25
CA GLN A 3 61.74 -7.68 1.39
C GLN A 3 61.10 -6.57 2.22
N VAL A 4 59.82 -6.76 2.59
CA VAL A 4 59.04 -5.92 3.50
C VAL A 4 59.20 -6.49 4.92
N PRO A 5 59.42 -5.67 5.97
CA PRO A 5 59.46 -6.16 7.34
C PRO A 5 58.05 -6.31 7.94
N ASN A 6 57.82 -7.47 8.56
CA ASN A 6 56.62 -7.77 9.35
C ASN A 6 56.57 -6.89 10.61
N SER A 7 55.45 -6.20 10.81
CA SER A 7 55.12 -5.53 12.07
C SER A 7 54.27 -6.47 12.95
N PRO A 8 54.52 -6.55 14.27
CA PRO A 8 53.71 -7.37 15.17
C PRO A 8 52.36 -6.70 15.50
N PRO A 9 51.32 -7.49 15.84
CA PRO A 9 49.99 -6.98 16.16
C PRO A 9 49.97 -6.27 17.53
N PRO A 10 49.06 -5.30 17.74
CA PRO A 10 48.96 -4.55 18.98
C PRO A 10 48.48 -5.43 20.13
N GLN A 11 49.17 -5.32 21.27
CA GLN A 11 48.75 -5.92 22.53
C GLN A 11 47.64 -5.07 23.17
N TYR A 12 46.55 -5.74 23.54
CA TYR A 12 45.43 -5.16 24.26
C TYR A 12 45.79 -5.08 25.75
N ILE A 13 45.80 -3.86 26.31
CA ILE A 13 46.03 -3.61 27.74
C ILE A 13 44.65 -3.59 28.41
N ASP A 14 44.39 -4.61 29.23
CA ASP A 14 43.23 -4.71 30.11
C ASP A 14 43.45 -3.83 31.35
N ASN A 15 42.75 -2.69 31.41
CA ASN A 15 42.72 -1.84 32.59
C ASN A 15 41.48 -2.20 33.43
N GLY A 16 41.67 -3.17 34.33
CA GLY A 16 40.70 -3.50 35.37
C GLY A 16 40.47 -2.32 36.31
N ALA A 17 39.29 -1.69 36.19
CA ALA A 17 38.78 -0.72 37.14
C ALA A 17 37.61 -1.33 37.92
N ASN A 18 37.79 -1.43 39.23
CA ASN A 18 36.83 -1.89 40.22
C ASN A 18 35.50 -1.10 40.14
N LEU A 19 34.38 -1.82 40.03
CA LEU A 19 33.04 -1.28 40.29
C LEU A 19 32.65 -1.56 41.75
N PRO A 20 32.02 -0.60 42.45
CA PRO A 20 31.58 -0.80 43.83
C PRO A 20 30.30 -1.64 43.91
N GLU A 21 30.29 -2.47 44.95
CA GLU A 21 29.25 -3.36 45.42
C GLU A 21 27.94 -2.60 45.71
N VAL A 22 26.84 -3.02 45.06
CA VAL A 22 25.49 -2.49 45.32
C VAL A 22 24.93 -3.21 46.55
N VAL A 23 24.82 -2.45 47.64
CA VAL A 23 24.21 -2.85 48.91
C VAL A 23 22.67 -2.87 48.76
N SER A 24 22.07 -4.03 48.98
CA SER A 24 20.62 -4.19 49.22
C SER A 24 20.19 -3.59 50.56
N PRO A 25 19.10 -2.81 50.64
CA PRO A 25 18.41 -2.56 51.89
C PRO A 25 17.15 -3.44 52.04
N GLY A 26 17.27 -4.43 52.92
CA GLY A 26 16.48 -4.53 54.15
C GLY A 26 14.96 -4.36 54.11
N GLN A 27 14.28 -5.46 54.41
CA GLN A 27 12.92 -5.57 54.95
C GLN A 27 12.66 -4.65 56.16
N HIS A 28 11.40 -4.23 56.36
CA HIS A 28 10.78 -4.01 57.67
C HIS A 28 9.22 -4.03 57.57
N PRO A 29 8.46 -4.15 58.69
CA PRO A 29 7.41 -5.16 58.84
C PRO A 29 5.96 -4.64 58.89
N TYR A 30 5.03 -5.60 58.94
CA TYR A 30 3.60 -5.53 59.26
C TYR A 30 3.21 -4.55 60.39
N ALA A 31 2.10 -3.81 60.20
CA ALA A 31 1.01 -3.66 61.18
C ALA A 31 -0.23 -2.96 60.58
N ASP A 32 -1.37 -3.64 60.76
CA ASP A 32 -2.74 -3.16 61.04
C ASP A 32 -3.52 -2.25 60.05
N GLY A 33 -4.69 -2.77 59.61
CA GLY A 33 -5.84 -1.99 59.13
C GLY A 33 -6.52 -1.20 60.28
N PRO A 34 -7.67 -0.52 60.08
CA PRO A 34 -8.86 -1.09 59.42
C PRO A 34 -9.76 -0.08 58.64
N GLN A 35 -10.92 -0.60 58.22
CA GLN A 35 -12.22 0.06 57.94
C GLN A 35 -12.59 0.32 56.47
N VAL A 36 -13.53 -0.51 56.05
CA VAL A 36 -14.45 -0.37 54.92
C VAL A 36 -15.40 0.79 55.18
N ILE A 37 -15.53 1.73 54.24
CA ILE A 37 -16.72 2.59 54.13
C ILE A 37 -17.25 2.52 52.70
N ASN A 38 -18.42 1.89 52.61
CA ASN A 38 -19.34 1.90 51.50
C ASN A 38 -19.88 3.33 51.31
N SER A 39 -19.75 3.91 50.10
CA SER A 39 -20.59 5.05 49.71
C SER A 39 -20.97 4.90 48.23
N GLY A 40 -22.28 4.91 48.01
CA GLY A 40 -22.94 4.62 46.74
C GLY A 40 -22.86 5.75 45.70
N PRO A 41 -23.59 5.61 44.58
CA PRO A 41 -23.42 6.43 43.40
C PRO A 41 -24.03 7.83 43.58
N GLN A 42 -23.21 8.87 43.43
CA GLN A 42 -23.69 10.24 43.31
C GLN A 42 -24.00 10.57 41.84
N HIS A 43 -25.26 10.92 41.62
CA HIS A 43 -25.80 11.51 40.41
C HIS A 43 -24.98 12.74 39.98
N ALA A 44 -24.59 12.79 38.70
CA ALA A 44 -24.15 14.01 38.02
C ALA A 44 -25.35 14.62 37.26
N PRO A 45 -25.53 15.96 37.27
CA PRO A 45 -26.69 16.61 36.68
C PRO A 45 -26.59 16.77 35.15
N GLU A 46 -27.73 16.54 34.48
CA GLU A 46 -28.01 16.96 33.11
C GLU A 46 -27.75 18.47 32.95
N LEU A 47 -26.85 18.81 32.03
CA LEU A 47 -26.77 20.15 31.45
C LEU A 47 -27.35 20.11 30.04
N TYR A 48 -28.61 20.51 29.95
CA TYR A 48 -29.28 20.92 28.71
C TYR A 48 -28.56 22.14 28.13
N HIS A 49 -27.96 22.01 26.95
CA HIS A 49 -27.66 23.16 26.11
C HIS A 49 -28.52 23.13 24.84
N GLN A 50 -29.48 24.05 24.88
CA GLN A 50 -30.39 24.46 23.83
C GLN A 50 -29.64 25.33 22.80
N TYR A 51 -29.39 24.79 21.61
CA TYR A 51 -29.15 25.57 20.38
C TYR A 51 -30.25 25.09 19.41
N GLY A 52 -31.19 25.91 18.97
CA GLY A 52 -30.98 27.21 18.33
C GLY A 52 -31.27 27.04 16.85
N ASN A 53 -32.55 26.80 16.52
CA ASN A 53 -33.05 26.71 15.16
C ASN A 53 -32.90 28.05 14.44
N GLY A 54 -32.36 28.02 13.22
CA GLY A 54 -32.61 29.05 12.22
C GLY A 54 -31.38 29.43 11.40
N HIS A 55 -31.29 28.92 10.17
CA HIS A 55 -31.39 29.72 8.93
C HIS A 55 -31.12 28.80 7.75
N SER A 56 -32.18 28.48 7.02
CA SER A 56 -32.15 27.82 5.71
C SER A 56 -31.87 28.86 4.63
N HIS A 57 -30.87 28.60 3.78
CA HIS A 57 -30.81 29.17 2.43
C HIS A 57 -30.71 28.03 1.41
N PRO A 58 -31.47 28.12 0.30
CA PRO A 58 -31.58 27.03 -0.66
C PRO A 58 -30.49 27.14 -1.74
N TYR A 59 -29.86 26.02 -2.07
CA TYR A 59 -29.32 25.80 -3.41
C TYR A 59 -29.96 24.51 -3.95
N GLN A 60 -31.03 24.70 -4.73
CA GLN A 60 -31.60 23.67 -5.58
C GLN A 60 -30.79 23.61 -6.87
N GLY A 61 -30.04 22.53 -7.03
CA GLY A 61 -29.55 22.04 -8.32
C GLY A 61 -29.79 20.54 -8.37
N GLN A 62 -31.05 20.12 -8.46
CA GLN A 62 -31.38 18.71 -8.66
C GLN A 62 -31.04 18.33 -10.11
N GLN A 63 -29.98 17.53 -10.28
CA GLN A 63 -29.91 16.63 -11.42
C GLN A 63 -30.76 15.41 -11.09
N GLN A 64 -31.88 15.32 -11.79
CA GLN A 64 -32.79 14.18 -11.77
C GLN A 64 -32.11 13.02 -12.49
N TYR A 65 -31.54 12.07 -11.73
CA TYR A 65 -31.15 10.78 -12.29
C TYR A 65 -32.38 9.89 -12.37
N ASP A 66 -32.69 9.47 -13.59
CA ASP A 66 -33.73 8.53 -13.96
C ASP A 66 -33.44 7.18 -13.29
N THR A 67 -34.28 6.80 -12.32
CA THR A 67 -34.18 5.54 -11.59
C THR A 67 -34.62 4.40 -12.50
N SER A 68 -33.64 3.67 -13.05
CA SER A 68 -33.81 2.37 -13.70
C SER A 68 -34.45 1.37 -12.72
N PRO A 69 -35.39 0.51 -13.16
CA PRO A 69 -36.18 -0.32 -12.27
C PRO A 69 -35.35 -1.38 -11.53
N GLU A 70 -35.67 -1.50 -10.25
CA GLU A 70 -35.20 -2.49 -9.28
C GLU A 70 -35.48 -3.91 -9.77
N VAL A 71 -34.42 -4.68 -10.04
CA VAL A 71 -34.53 -6.12 -10.30
C VAL A 71 -34.52 -6.83 -8.94
N THR A 72 -35.72 -7.13 -8.43
CA THR A 72 -35.90 -8.01 -7.28
C THR A 72 -35.54 -9.45 -7.67
N TYR A 73 -34.44 -9.99 -7.13
CA TYR A 73 -34.14 -11.41 -7.22
C TYR A 73 -34.90 -12.16 -6.11
N SER A 74 -36.00 -12.82 -6.46
CA SER A 74 -36.66 -13.79 -5.60
C SER A 74 -35.85 -15.08 -5.55
N ASN A 75 -35.23 -15.37 -4.41
CA ASN A 75 -34.50 -16.61 -4.15
C ASN A 75 -35.49 -17.71 -3.72
N THR A 76 -36.08 -18.42 -4.68
CA THR A 76 -36.88 -19.61 -4.44
C THR A 76 -36.07 -20.86 -4.76
N ASP A 77 -35.71 -21.60 -3.72
CA ASP A 77 -35.64 -23.07 -3.62
C ASP A 77 -34.48 -23.52 -2.72
N TYR A 78 -34.69 -23.43 -1.41
CA TYR A 78 -33.94 -24.24 -0.44
C TYR A 78 -34.94 -25.20 0.22
N LYS A 79 -35.02 -26.43 -0.31
CA LYS A 79 -35.77 -27.50 0.34
C LYS A 79 -34.99 -27.97 1.57
N GLY A 80 -35.57 -27.71 2.74
CA GLY A 80 -35.05 -28.17 4.03
C GLY A 80 -35.02 -29.69 4.13
N GLY A 81 -33.86 -30.22 4.52
CA GLY A 81 -33.71 -31.56 5.06
C GLY A 81 -33.83 -31.51 6.59
N THR A 82 -34.80 -32.23 7.12
CA THR A 82 -35.05 -32.46 8.53
C THR A 82 -33.91 -33.27 9.17
N VAL A 83 -33.33 -32.76 10.27
CA VAL A 83 -32.41 -33.50 11.13
C VAL A 83 -33.20 -34.09 12.30
N VAL A 84 -33.14 -35.42 12.43
CA VAL A 84 -33.65 -36.18 13.59
C VAL A 84 -32.49 -36.36 14.58
N PRO A 85 -32.68 -36.14 15.90
CA PRO A 85 -31.65 -36.45 16.89
C PRO A 85 -31.82 -37.89 17.39
N GLY A 86 -30.74 -38.68 17.34
CA GLY A 86 -30.65 -40.01 17.93
C GLY A 86 -29.36 -40.13 18.78
N PRO A 87 -29.45 -40.52 20.06
CA PRO A 87 -28.29 -40.66 20.95
C PRO A 87 -27.76 -42.10 20.94
N GLY A 88 -26.45 -42.28 21.11
CA GLY A 88 -25.88 -43.61 21.36
C GLY A 88 -24.36 -43.67 21.21
N ALA A 89 -23.68 -43.90 22.33
CA ALA A 89 -22.25 -44.11 22.46
C ALA A 89 -21.79 -45.50 22.01
N VAL A 90 -20.57 -45.65 21.47
CA VAL A 90 -19.47 -46.54 21.94
C VAL A 90 -18.17 -46.28 21.16
N PRO A 91 -16.98 -46.55 21.73
CA PRO A 91 -15.68 -46.25 21.13
C PRO A 91 -15.14 -47.43 20.29
N HIS A 92 -14.34 -47.13 19.26
CA HIS A 92 -13.48 -48.14 18.64
C HIS A 92 -12.09 -47.57 18.32
N GLU A 93 -11.10 -48.22 18.91
CA GLU A 93 -9.68 -48.14 18.57
C GLU A 93 -9.42 -48.70 17.16
N GLY A 94 -8.42 -48.12 16.50
CA GLY A 94 -7.46 -48.90 15.72
C GLY A 94 -7.69 -49.04 14.21
N SER A 95 -6.65 -48.62 13.47
CA SER A 95 -6.07 -49.32 12.32
C SER A 95 -6.16 -48.63 10.94
N ALA A 96 -4.98 -48.18 10.51
CA ALA A 96 -4.32 -48.38 9.22
C ALA A 96 -5.02 -48.01 7.90
N ALA A 97 -4.31 -47.13 7.18
CA ALA A 97 -4.03 -47.15 5.74
C ALA A 97 -5.19 -47.43 4.76
N ASN A 98 -5.56 -46.40 3.99
CA ASN A 98 -5.86 -46.63 2.58
C ASN A 98 -5.68 -45.37 1.72
N HIS A 99 -4.86 -45.50 0.69
CA HIS A 99 -4.74 -44.58 -0.43
C HIS A 99 -6.03 -44.63 -1.27
N GLY A 100 -6.79 -43.54 -1.29
CA GLY A 100 -7.92 -43.36 -2.19
C GLY A 100 -7.55 -42.41 -3.34
N ALA A 101 -7.35 -42.97 -4.53
CA ALA A 101 -7.27 -42.23 -5.79
C ALA A 101 -8.61 -41.50 -6.03
N GLY A 102 -8.56 -40.17 -6.11
CA GLY A 102 -9.71 -39.32 -6.38
C GLY A 102 -10.20 -39.47 -7.80
N ALA A 103 -11.49 -39.80 -7.94
CA ALA A 103 -12.19 -39.96 -9.20
C ALA A 103 -12.19 -38.67 -10.04
N GLU A 104 -11.79 -38.82 -11.31
CA GLU A 104 -11.98 -37.82 -12.35
C GLU A 104 -13.48 -37.54 -12.55
N GLY A 105 -13.88 -36.30 -12.29
CA GLY A 105 -15.25 -35.84 -12.50
C GLY A 105 -15.60 -35.84 -13.99
N ALA A 106 -16.48 -36.75 -14.39
CA ALA A 106 -17.06 -36.80 -15.73
C ALA A 106 -17.72 -35.46 -16.09
N THR A 107 -17.14 -34.74 -17.04
CA THR A 107 -17.72 -33.52 -17.60
C THR A 107 -18.95 -33.88 -18.41
N LYS A 108 -20.11 -33.35 -18.00
CA LYS A 108 -21.39 -33.59 -18.68
C LYS A 108 -21.28 -33.11 -20.15
N PRO A 109 -21.60 -33.95 -21.15
CA PRO A 109 -21.52 -33.56 -22.55
C PRO A 109 -22.49 -32.43 -22.84
N ILE A 110 -21.97 -31.29 -23.30
CA ILE A 110 -22.78 -30.14 -23.70
C ILE A 110 -23.58 -30.53 -24.97
N PRO A 111 -24.90 -30.36 -24.99
CA PRO A 111 -25.73 -30.76 -26.14
C PRO A 111 -25.35 -29.97 -27.39
N PHE A 112 -25.20 -30.69 -28.51
CA PHE A 112 -24.65 -30.17 -29.78
C PHE A 112 -25.38 -28.93 -30.34
N TRP A 113 -26.64 -28.72 -29.98
CA TRP A 113 -27.44 -27.56 -30.38
C TRP A 113 -26.95 -26.23 -29.77
N ARG A 114 -26.35 -26.25 -28.57
CA ARG A 114 -25.77 -25.04 -27.97
C ARG A 114 -24.49 -24.59 -28.66
N ARG A 115 -23.68 -25.52 -29.20
CA ARG A 115 -22.46 -25.20 -29.96
C ARG A 115 -22.79 -24.47 -31.27
N LYS A 116 -23.82 -24.90 -32.01
CA LYS A 116 -24.22 -24.24 -33.27
C LYS A 116 -24.73 -22.81 -33.06
N ARG A 117 -25.49 -22.56 -31.99
CA ARG A 117 -25.97 -21.21 -31.66
C ARG A 117 -24.84 -20.24 -31.29
N MET A 118 -23.85 -20.69 -30.51
CA MET A 118 -22.68 -19.85 -30.18
C MET A 118 -21.83 -19.55 -31.42
N MET A 119 -21.69 -20.52 -32.33
CA MET A 119 -20.92 -20.33 -33.56
C MET A 119 -21.58 -19.33 -34.53
N LEU A 120 -22.91 -19.33 -34.63
CA LEU A 120 -23.67 -18.34 -35.42
C LEU A 120 -23.57 -16.93 -34.84
N LEU A 121 -23.62 -16.78 -33.51
CA LEU A 121 -23.42 -15.49 -32.84
C LEU A 121 -22.01 -14.94 -33.07
N ALA A 122 -20.99 -15.78 -32.94
CA ALA A 122 -19.60 -15.39 -33.22
C ALA A 122 -19.40 -14.93 -34.67
N ALA A 123 -20.00 -15.64 -35.64
CA ALA A 123 -19.93 -15.24 -37.05
C ALA A 123 -20.60 -13.89 -37.33
N GLY A 124 -21.73 -13.59 -36.67
CA GLY A 124 -22.42 -12.30 -36.80
C GLY A 124 -21.59 -11.13 -36.28
N VAL A 125 -20.90 -11.30 -35.15
CA VAL A 125 -20.03 -10.26 -34.57
C VAL A 125 -18.84 -9.97 -35.48
N VAL A 126 -18.20 -10.99 -36.05
CA VAL A 126 -17.08 -10.81 -36.99
C VAL A 126 -17.52 -10.04 -38.24
N LEU A 127 -18.71 -10.32 -38.77
CA LEU A 127 -19.25 -9.60 -39.93
C LEU A 127 -19.46 -8.10 -39.63
N LEU A 128 -19.96 -7.77 -38.44
CA LEU A 128 -20.16 -6.36 -38.03
C LEU A 128 -18.85 -5.58 -37.90
N VAL A 129 -17.79 -6.21 -37.38
CA VAL A 129 -16.47 -5.57 -37.26
C VAL A 129 -15.88 -5.26 -38.64
N ILE A 130 -16.03 -6.18 -39.61
CA ILE A 130 -15.55 -5.97 -40.98
C ILE A 130 -16.28 -4.78 -41.63
N VAL A 131 -17.60 -4.67 -41.48
CA VAL A 131 -18.37 -3.55 -42.02
C VAL A 131 -17.95 -2.22 -41.36
N GLY A 132 -17.77 -2.20 -40.04
CA GLY A 132 -17.31 -1.00 -39.33
C GLY A 132 -15.93 -0.52 -39.78
N ALA A 133 -14.98 -1.45 -39.99
CA ALA A 133 -13.64 -1.13 -40.44
C ALA A 133 -13.62 -0.57 -41.88
N VAL A 134 -14.44 -1.14 -42.78
CA VAL A 134 -14.53 -0.66 -44.18
C VAL A 134 -15.12 0.75 -44.23
N VAL A 135 -16.18 1.03 -43.45
CA VAL A 135 -16.80 2.37 -43.44
C VAL A 135 -15.89 3.40 -42.77
N GLY A 136 -15.14 3.04 -41.73
CA GLY A 136 -14.18 3.94 -41.08
C GLY A 136 -13.00 4.34 -41.97
N GLY A 137 -12.57 3.47 -42.89
CA GLY A 137 -11.47 3.75 -43.82
C GLY A 137 -11.80 4.79 -44.90
N VAL A 138 -13.06 4.91 -45.33
CA VAL A 138 -13.43 5.80 -46.46
C VAL A 138 -13.60 7.26 -46.04
N VAL A 139 -13.79 7.55 -44.75
CA VAL A 139 -14.10 8.92 -44.25
C VAL A 139 -12.85 9.64 -43.68
N GLY A 140 -11.75 8.93 -43.44
CA GLY A 140 -10.57 9.47 -42.74
C GLY A 140 -9.55 10.25 -43.58
N SER A 141 -9.68 10.30 -44.91
CA SER A 141 -8.59 10.77 -45.80
C SER A 141 -8.64 12.24 -46.22
N GLN A 142 -9.16 13.15 -45.38
CA GLN A 142 -9.15 14.59 -45.68
C GLN A 142 -8.87 15.48 -44.47
N LYS A 143 -7.60 15.60 -44.05
CA LYS A 143 -7.03 16.87 -43.56
C LYS A 143 -5.52 16.79 -43.34
N ALA A 144 -4.76 17.26 -44.33
CA ALA A 144 -3.41 17.76 -44.12
C ALA A 144 -3.26 19.04 -44.95
N LYS A 145 -3.12 20.19 -44.29
CA LYS A 145 -2.53 21.41 -44.88
C LYS A 145 -2.07 22.40 -43.81
N SER A 146 -0.74 22.51 -43.74
CA SER A 146 0.09 23.73 -43.72
C SER A 146 -0.23 24.88 -42.75
N SER A 147 0.80 25.26 -41.99
CA SER A 147 1.28 26.65 -41.98
C SER A 147 2.72 26.73 -41.47
N ALA A 148 3.58 27.26 -42.34
CA ALA A 148 4.94 27.72 -42.10
C ALA A 148 4.95 29.20 -41.69
N GLY A 149 6.07 29.64 -41.10
CA GLY A 149 6.48 31.05 -40.94
C GLY A 149 6.57 31.50 -39.48
N ALA A 150 7.44 32.41 -39.06
CA ALA A 150 8.68 32.98 -39.58
C ALA A 150 9.28 33.85 -38.43
N ASP A 151 10.61 33.81 -38.29
CA ASP A 151 11.59 34.84 -37.89
C ASP A 151 11.34 36.00 -36.89
N SER A 152 12.46 36.32 -36.20
CA SER A 152 12.91 37.63 -35.64
C SER A 152 12.34 38.02 -34.25
N ALA A 153 13.07 38.66 -33.31
CA ALA A 153 14.28 39.48 -33.35
C ALA A 153 15.00 39.58 -31.98
N THR A 154 16.23 40.05 -32.07
CA THR A 154 17.23 40.48 -31.07
C THR A 154 16.80 41.68 -30.19
N SER A 155 17.24 41.72 -28.92
CA SER A 155 17.87 42.93 -28.32
C SER A 155 18.49 42.70 -26.92
N PRO A 156 19.65 43.33 -26.63
CA PRO A 156 20.32 43.30 -25.33
C PRO A 156 20.09 44.61 -24.54
N ALA A 157 20.18 44.55 -23.21
CA ALA A 157 20.45 45.74 -22.39
C ALA A 157 21.14 45.37 -21.06
N GLN A 158 22.34 45.93 -20.89
CA GLN A 158 23.08 46.04 -19.63
C GLN A 158 22.46 47.12 -18.73
N GLY A 159 22.57 46.94 -17.42
CA GLY A 159 22.32 47.98 -16.41
C GLY A 159 23.05 47.65 -15.10
N VAL A 160 23.93 48.55 -14.68
CA VAL A 160 24.89 48.43 -13.58
C VAL A 160 24.45 49.33 -12.39
N SER A 161 24.42 48.72 -11.19
CA SER A 161 24.63 49.20 -9.78
C SER A 161 23.96 50.49 -9.23
N PRO A 162 23.62 50.53 -7.91
CA PRO A 162 24.58 50.84 -6.83
C PRO A 162 24.45 49.98 -5.54
N PRO A 163 25.44 50.06 -4.61
CA PRO A 163 25.49 49.26 -3.38
C PRO A 163 24.88 50.00 -2.19
N GLY A 164 24.31 49.27 -1.23
CA GLY A 164 24.18 49.77 0.14
C GLY A 164 22.88 49.41 0.85
N SER A 165 22.95 48.38 1.70
CA SER A 165 22.45 48.43 3.08
C SER A 165 22.71 47.09 3.75
N SER A 166 23.48 47.13 4.84
CA SER A 166 23.83 46.01 5.72
C SER A 166 22.58 45.47 6.43
N PRO A 167 22.16 44.21 6.23
CA PRO A 167 21.11 43.62 7.02
C PRO A 167 21.69 43.04 8.32
N THR A 168 21.08 43.45 9.44
CA THR A 168 21.17 42.82 10.76
C THR A 168 20.98 41.30 10.64
N PRO A 169 21.79 40.45 11.31
CA PRO A 169 21.56 39.00 11.31
C PRO A 169 20.31 38.70 12.15
N SER A 170 19.15 38.69 11.50
CA SER A 170 17.96 38.04 12.04
C SER A 170 18.17 36.54 11.86
N THR A 171 18.52 35.86 12.94
CA THR A 171 18.51 34.39 13.02
C THR A 171 17.04 33.93 13.00
N THR A 172 16.40 34.07 11.85
CA THR A 172 15.21 33.27 11.57
C THR A 172 15.72 31.85 11.45
N PRO A 173 15.24 30.89 12.27
CA PRO A 173 15.64 29.51 12.12
C PRO A 173 15.33 29.11 10.69
N VAL A 174 16.38 28.83 9.91
CA VAL A 174 16.24 28.24 8.58
C VAL A 174 15.49 26.95 8.83
N ALA A 175 14.24 26.88 8.41
CA ALA A 175 13.48 25.64 8.40
C ALA A 175 14.33 24.65 7.59
N VAL A 176 14.98 23.73 8.30
CA VAL A 176 15.73 22.65 7.69
C VAL A 176 14.68 21.89 6.89
N SER A 177 14.70 22.05 5.57
CA SER A 177 13.84 21.35 4.64
C SER A 177 14.18 19.86 4.73
N ARG A 178 13.58 19.17 5.69
CA ARG A 178 13.71 17.73 5.84
C ARG A 178 13.02 17.09 4.64
N ARG A 179 13.76 16.24 3.92
CA ARG A 179 13.18 15.44 2.84
C ARG A 179 12.52 14.23 3.50
N PRO A 180 11.22 13.96 3.26
CA PRO A 180 10.62 12.68 3.59
C PRO A 180 11.34 11.60 2.76
N GLY A 181 11.93 10.64 3.46
CA GLY A 181 12.72 9.56 2.86
C GLY A 181 11.85 8.44 2.31
N THR A 182 10.82 8.04 3.05
CA THR A 182 9.89 6.95 2.68
C THR A 182 8.47 7.30 3.06
N VAL A 183 7.50 6.83 2.25
CA VAL A 183 6.08 7.16 2.43
C VAL A 183 5.25 5.90 2.22
N ALA A 184 4.26 5.68 3.08
CA ALA A 184 3.24 4.65 2.92
C ALA A 184 1.87 5.26 3.11
N THR A 185 0.90 4.82 2.31
CA THR A 185 -0.49 5.23 2.47
C THR A 185 -1.37 4.02 2.65
N THR A 186 -2.46 4.21 3.37
CA THR A 186 -3.58 3.29 3.33
C THR A 186 -4.87 4.07 3.22
N SER A 187 -5.84 3.52 2.51
CA SER A 187 -7.15 4.12 2.36
C SER A 187 -8.24 3.11 2.55
N ARG A 188 -9.34 3.56 3.16
CA ARG A 188 -10.56 2.75 3.17
C ARG A 188 -11.81 3.60 3.17
N GLY A 189 -12.79 3.19 2.37
CA GLY A 189 -14.15 3.70 2.36
C GLY A 189 -15.07 2.86 3.24
N VAL A 190 -15.91 3.52 4.03
CA VAL A 190 -17.18 2.93 4.50
C VAL A 190 -18.24 3.32 3.50
N GLU A 191 -19.08 2.34 3.11
CA GLU A 191 -20.16 2.49 2.13
C GLU A 191 -20.77 3.91 2.13
N VAL A 192 -20.69 4.49 0.94
CA VAL A 192 -21.36 5.68 0.40
C VAL A 192 -20.79 7.06 0.72
N PHE A 193 -20.16 7.38 1.87
CA PHE A 193 -19.85 8.82 2.13
C PHE A 193 -18.56 9.19 2.88
N THR A 194 -17.68 8.28 3.29
CA THR A 194 -16.48 8.71 4.06
C THR A 194 -15.25 7.84 3.83
N HIS A 195 -14.28 8.37 3.08
CA HIS A 195 -12.96 7.78 2.86
C HIS A 195 -11.94 8.39 3.82
N GLY A 196 -11.27 7.54 4.59
CA GLY A 196 -10.13 7.92 5.42
C GLY A 196 -8.83 7.51 4.74
N ILE A 197 -7.83 8.40 4.73
CA ILE A 197 -6.47 8.07 4.30
C ILE A 197 -5.55 8.28 5.49
N GLN A 198 -4.72 7.29 5.81
CA GLN A 198 -3.61 7.45 6.74
C GLN A 198 -2.33 7.50 5.92
N LEU A 199 -1.61 8.62 6.02
CA LEU A 199 -0.34 8.85 5.35
C LEU A 199 0.77 8.79 6.40
N PHE A 200 1.72 7.87 6.22
CA PHE A 200 2.88 7.68 7.08
C PHE A 200 4.14 8.03 6.30
N TRP A 201 5.10 8.68 6.93
CA TRP A 201 6.41 8.90 6.36
C TRP A 201 7.50 8.96 7.42
N GLN A 202 8.73 8.78 6.99
CA GLN A 202 9.90 8.97 7.81
C GLN A 202 10.80 10.04 7.19
N ASP A 203 11.20 11.03 7.97
CA ASP A 203 12.18 12.01 7.53
C ASP A 203 13.56 11.34 7.36
N GLU A 204 14.31 11.77 6.34
CA GLU A 204 15.68 11.29 6.14
C GLU A 204 16.54 11.51 7.40
N GLY A 205 17.19 10.44 7.86
CA GLY A 205 18.03 10.46 9.06
C GLY A 205 17.27 10.41 10.39
N SER A 206 15.95 10.43 10.39
CA SER A 206 15.13 10.24 11.59
C SER A 206 14.71 8.78 11.72
N PRO A 207 14.74 8.17 12.92
CA PRO A 207 14.03 6.92 13.19
C PRO A 207 12.53 7.18 13.39
N ASP A 208 12.09 8.42 13.57
CA ASP A 208 10.70 8.71 13.91
C ASP A 208 9.79 8.65 12.69
N ILE A 209 8.68 7.92 12.81
CA ILE A 209 7.62 7.91 11.81
C ILE A 209 6.63 9.02 12.15
N THR A 210 6.41 9.92 11.19
CA THR A 210 5.36 10.92 11.25
C THR A 210 4.17 10.45 10.44
N TYR A 211 2.97 10.85 10.84
CA TYR A 211 1.77 10.57 10.08
C TYR A 211 0.77 11.71 10.14
N SER A 212 -0.15 11.69 9.17
CA SER A 212 -1.34 12.52 9.16
C SER A 212 -2.54 11.71 8.63
N VAL A 213 -3.73 12.09 9.09
CA VAL A 213 -4.98 11.43 8.75
C VAL A 213 -5.86 12.40 7.97
N TYR A 214 -6.25 12.01 6.77
CA TYR A 214 -7.23 12.73 5.97
C TYR A 214 -8.62 12.12 6.15
N ASN A 215 -9.61 13.00 6.32
CA ASN A 215 -11.00 12.61 6.49
C ASN A 215 -11.88 13.33 5.47
N ASN A 216 -12.25 12.61 4.42
CA ASN A 216 -13.40 12.89 3.56
C ASN A 216 -13.79 14.37 3.37
N GLY A 217 -12.98 15.13 2.65
CA GLY A 217 -13.28 16.51 2.27
C GLY A 217 -12.82 17.56 3.28
N LEU A 218 -12.30 17.16 4.44
CA LEU A 218 -11.53 18.03 5.32
C LEU A 218 -10.06 18.05 4.89
N ASP A 219 -9.34 19.12 5.25
CA ASP A 219 -7.89 19.14 5.13
C ASP A 219 -7.26 18.03 5.99
N TYR A 220 -6.00 17.70 5.73
CA TYR A 220 -5.26 16.73 6.53
C TYR A 220 -5.20 17.18 8.00
N GLY A 221 -5.30 16.22 8.92
CA GLY A 221 -5.12 16.50 10.33
C GLY A 221 -3.70 16.99 10.66
N PRO A 222 -3.48 17.52 11.87
CA PRO A 222 -2.16 17.97 12.28
C PRO A 222 -1.14 16.82 12.23
N LEU A 223 0.12 17.17 11.97
CA LEU A 223 1.25 16.25 12.04
C LEU A 223 1.36 15.60 13.42
N ARG A 224 1.56 14.28 13.43
CA ARG A 224 1.73 13.51 14.65
C ARG A 224 2.91 12.56 14.50
N GLN A 225 3.69 12.42 15.56
CA GLN A 225 4.71 11.40 15.67
C GLN A 225 4.08 10.10 16.17
N LEU A 226 4.47 8.98 15.56
CA LEU A 226 4.07 7.65 15.97
C LEU A 226 5.08 7.11 16.98
N ASN A 227 4.64 6.88 18.21
CA ASN A 227 5.48 6.30 19.26
C ASN A 227 5.42 4.78 19.14
N LEU A 228 6.41 4.20 18.46
CA LEU A 228 6.52 2.76 18.29
C LEU A 228 7.34 2.12 19.41
N SER A 229 6.84 1.01 19.97
CA SER A 229 7.51 0.21 20.99
C SER A 229 8.84 -0.38 20.50
N ARG A 230 8.99 -0.54 19.19
CA ARG A 230 10.26 -0.83 18.52
C ARG A 230 10.52 0.25 17.46
N PRO A 231 11.57 1.08 17.61
CA PRO A 231 11.86 2.11 16.63
C PRO A 231 12.36 1.48 15.32
N PRO A 232 11.95 2.01 14.16
CA PRO A 232 12.52 1.59 12.88
C PRO A 232 13.96 2.08 12.73
N LYS A 233 14.69 1.51 11.76
CA LYS A 233 15.93 2.13 11.29
C LYS A 233 15.65 3.45 10.56
N GLY A 234 16.64 4.33 10.49
CA GLY A 234 16.56 5.52 9.65
C GLY A 234 16.46 5.16 8.16
N ALA A 235 15.68 5.94 7.41
CA ALA A 235 15.35 5.67 6.00
C ALA A 235 14.85 4.23 5.77
N THR A 236 14.00 3.72 6.66
CA THR A 236 13.35 2.43 6.46
C THR A 236 12.33 2.52 5.32
N PRO A 237 12.23 1.52 4.43
CA PRO A 237 11.01 1.37 3.62
C PRO A 237 9.80 1.23 4.54
N LEU A 238 8.67 1.76 4.10
CA LEU A 238 7.40 1.68 4.82
C LEU A 238 6.39 1.04 3.89
N ALA A 239 5.62 0.09 4.42
CA ALA A 239 4.42 -0.43 3.77
C ALA A 239 3.26 -0.42 4.76
N ALA A 240 2.04 -0.22 4.29
CA ALA A 240 0.88 -0.20 5.17
C ALA A 240 -0.31 -0.93 4.54
N THR A 241 -1.02 -1.72 5.34
CA THR A 241 -2.32 -2.29 5.01
C THR A 241 -3.36 -1.79 6.01
N SER A 242 -4.65 -1.77 5.64
CA SER A 242 -5.70 -1.45 6.59
C SER A 242 -6.97 -2.27 6.39
N TRP A 243 -7.70 -2.45 7.49
CA TRP A 243 -9.03 -3.05 7.53
C TRP A 243 -9.88 -2.44 8.65
N PHE A 244 -11.10 -2.96 8.84
CA PHE A 244 -12.10 -2.48 9.81
C PHE A 244 -12.12 -3.53 10.91
N VAL A 245 -11.99 -3.08 12.16
CA VAL A 245 -12.05 -3.95 13.33
C VAL A 245 -13.43 -4.59 13.43
N ASP A 246 -14.49 -3.84 13.13
CA ASP A 246 -15.86 -4.29 13.32
C ASP A 246 -16.71 -4.13 12.06
N ASN A 247 -17.59 -5.11 11.83
CA ASN A 247 -18.70 -4.99 10.87
C ASN A 247 -19.65 -3.82 11.22
N ASN A 248 -19.57 -3.29 12.44
CA ASN A 248 -20.42 -2.21 12.94
C ASN A 248 -20.04 -0.81 12.46
N ARG A 249 -19.16 -0.67 11.46
CA ARG A 249 -18.76 0.64 10.91
C ARG A 249 -18.29 1.61 12.01
N THR A 250 -17.76 1.08 13.13
CA THR A 250 -17.07 1.89 14.13
C THR A 250 -15.98 2.63 13.38
N ASN A 251 -15.81 3.93 13.64
CA ASN A 251 -14.98 4.84 12.85
C ASN A 251 -13.46 4.57 12.97
N ASN A 252 -13.07 3.34 13.26
CA ASN A 252 -11.72 2.90 13.57
C ASN A 252 -11.21 2.02 12.43
N ALA A 253 -10.10 2.44 11.83
CA ALA A 253 -9.30 1.62 10.95
C ALA A 253 -8.26 0.87 11.79
N SER A 254 -8.18 -0.45 11.62
CA SER A 254 -6.97 -1.17 11.95
C SER A 254 -5.98 -0.98 10.82
N VAL A 255 -4.78 -0.53 11.15
CA VAL A 255 -3.68 -0.37 10.21
C VAL A 255 -2.54 -1.27 10.66
N GLN A 256 -1.92 -1.98 9.73
CA GLN A 256 -0.65 -2.65 9.96
C GLN A 256 0.43 -1.90 9.21
N LEU A 257 1.41 -1.39 9.96
CA LEU A 257 2.55 -0.67 9.43
C LEU A 257 3.77 -1.58 9.47
N TYR A 258 4.39 -1.81 8.32
CA TYR A 258 5.56 -2.65 8.16
C TYR A 258 6.80 -1.78 7.93
N TYR A 259 7.88 -2.12 8.62
CA TYR A 259 9.15 -1.40 8.55
C TYR A 259 10.32 -2.31 8.90
N LEU A 260 11.53 -1.87 8.56
CA LEU A 260 12.78 -2.50 8.92
C LEU A 260 13.32 -1.91 10.22
N LEU A 261 13.93 -2.77 11.04
CA LEU A 261 14.71 -2.37 12.20
C LEU A 261 15.97 -3.24 12.31
N GLU A 262 16.93 -2.76 13.09
CA GLU A 262 18.10 -3.53 13.50
C GLU A 262 17.82 -4.19 14.85
N THR A 263 17.88 -5.53 14.91
CA THR A 263 17.54 -6.28 16.14
C THR A 263 18.75 -6.70 16.97
N ASN A 264 19.95 -6.58 16.42
CA ASN A 264 21.18 -6.94 17.12
C ASN A 264 22.35 -6.02 16.73
N SER A 265 23.42 -6.11 17.53
CA SER A 265 24.65 -5.35 17.30
C SER A 265 25.41 -5.75 16.02
N ALA A 266 25.05 -6.88 15.40
CA ALA A 266 25.61 -7.31 14.13
C ALA A 266 24.94 -6.65 12.91
N GLY A 267 23.96 -5.75 13.15
CA GLY A 267 23.25 -5.04 12.08
C GLY A 267 22.33 -5.95 11.27
N ARG A 268 21.86 -7.08 11.84
CA ARG A 268 20.83 -7.89 11.21
C ARG A 268 19.56 -7.08 11.09
N LEU A 269 19.01 -7.05 9.89
CA LEU A 269 17.74 -6.42 9.60
C LEU A 269 16.61 -7.42 9.71
N ASP A 270 15.59 -7.02 10.45
CA ASP A 270 14.32 -7.74 10.54
C ASP A 270 13.18 -6.78 10.15
N ILE A 271 12.12 -7.37 9.60
CA ILE A 271 10.83 -6.72 9.35
C ILE A 271 9.99 -6.80 10.62
N ALA A 272 9.57 -5.63 11.11
CA ALA A 272 8.51 -5.49 12.11
C ALA A 272 7.17 -5.16 11.46
N MET A 273 6.11 -5.53 12.16
CA MET A 273 4.74 -5.12 11.94
C MET A 273 4.24 -4.44 13.21
N ALA A 274 3.88 -3.16 13.13
CA ALA A 274 3.14 -2.47 14.18
C ALA A 274 1.64 -2.52 13.86
N ASP A 275 0.85 -3.03 14.80
CA ASP A 275 -0.59 -2.98 14.77
C ASP A 275 -1.05 -1.64 15.35
N LEU A 276 -1.78 -0.88 14.55
CA LEU A 276 -2.27 0.44 14.90
C LEU A 276 -3.80 0.47 14.86
N VAL A 277 -4.40 1.18 15.81
CA VAL A 277 -5.80 1.58 15.74
C VAL A 277 -5.85 3.07 15.47
N CYS A 278 -6.37 3.43 14.30
CA CYS A 278 -6.53 4.81 13.85
C CYS A 278 -8.03 5.16 13.85
N THR A 279 -8.44 6.13 14.64
CA THR A 279 -9.81 6.64 14.59
C THR A 279 -9.87 7.85 13.64
N ARG A 280 -11.02 8.09 13.00
CA ARG A 280 -11.16 9.20 12.02
C ARG A 280 -10.63 10.54 12.53
N GLN A 281 -10.93 10.93 13.76
CA GLN A 281 -10.57 12.26 14.26
C GLN A 281 -9.37 12.26 15.23
N GLN A 282 -8.79 11.10 15.53
CA GLN A 282 -7.73 11.00 16.54
C GLN A 282 -6.42 10.47 15.97
N ALA A 283 -5.44 10.39 16.85
CA ALA A 283 -4.17 9.75 16.63
C ALA A 283 -4.33 8.26 16.27
N CYS A 284 -3.45 7.75 15.42
CA CYS A 284 -3.14 6.32 15.39
C CYS A 284 -2.40 5.96 16.67
N THR A 285 -2.87 4.92 17.36
CA THR A 285 -2.24 4.39 18.58
C THR A 285 -1.76 2.98 18.32
N GLU A 286 -0.51 2.68 18.68
CA GLU A 286 0.03 1.33 18.60
C GLU A 286 -0.64 0.43 19.65
N THR A 287 -1.12 -0.72 19.20
CA THR A 287 -1.64 -1.78 20.06
C THR A 287 -0.65 -2.93 20.25
N GLY A 288 0.37 -3.03 19.39
CA GLY A 288 1.48 -3.95 19.55
C GLY A 288 2.46 -3.89 18.38
N THR A 289 3.65 -4.45 18.57
CA THR A 289 4.62 -4.68 17.50
C THR A 289 5.15 -6.11 17.53
N THR A 290 5.26 -6.72 16.36
CA THR A 290 5.77 -8.07 16.15
C THR A 290 6.94 -8.08 15.17
N ILE A 291 7.98 -8.88 15.43
CA ILE A 291 9.02 -9.19 14.42
C ILE A 291 8.53 -10.35 13.56
N ILE A 292 8.02 -10.04 12.37
CA ILE A 292 7.39 -11.04 11.48
C ILE A 292 8.43 -11.85 10.70
N SER A 293 9.68 -11.41 10.71
CA SER A 293 10.82 -12.06 10.08
C SER A 293 11.70 -12.86 11.06
N ALA A 294 11.26 -13.04 12.32
CA ALA A 294 12.10 -13.70 13.33
C ALA A 294 12.56 -15.11 12.92
N ASN A 295 11.72 -15.83 12.17
CA ASN A 295 11.94 -17.22 11.74
C ASN A 295 12.23 -17.35 10.24
N VAL A 296 12.58 -16.26 9.55
CA VAL A 296 12.92 -16.34 8.12
C VAL A 296 14.33 -16.87 7.93
N THR A 297 14.49 -17.65 6.86
CA THR A 297 15.77 -18.21 6.42
C THR A 297 16.55 -17.23 5.56
N ALA A 298 15.85 -16.45 4.72
CA ALA A 298 16.47 -15.41 3.92
C ALA A 298 16.59 -14.10 4.72
N GLU A 299 17.82 -13.66 4.99
CA GLU A 299 18.06 -12.35 5.61
C GLU A 299 17.57 -11.23 4.68
N VAL A 300 16.99 -10.16 5.24
CA VAL A 300 16.50 -9.00 4.46
C VAL A 300 17.67 -8.16 3.93
N ALA A 301 17.62 -7.79 2.65
CA ALA A 301 18.62 -6.90 2.07
C ALA A 301 18.54 -5.48 2.68
N SER A 302 19.68 -4.82 2.88
CA SER A 302 19.72 -3.50 3.54
C SER A 302 19.05 -2.37 2.76
N ASN A 303 18.97 -2.55 1.45
CA ASN A 303 18.30 -1.71 0.47
C ASN A 303 16.99 -2.35 -0.05
N SER A 304 16.48 -3.40 0.59
CA SER A 304 15.17 -3.95 0.24
C SER A 304 14.12 -2.86 0.39
N ASP A 305 13.23 -2.77 -0.60
CA ASP A 305 11.94 -2.10 -0.43
C ASP A 305 10.96 -3.02 0.34
N LEU A 306 9.83 -2.49 0.77
CA LEU A 306 8.74 -3.26 1.35
C LEU A 306 7.43 -2.91 0.65
N THR A 307 6.63 -3.93 0.37
CA THR A 307 5.23 -3.72 -0.03
C THR A 307 4.36 -4.78 0.61
N ALA A 308 3.11 -4.43 0.88
CA ALA A 308 2.20 -5.31 1.59
C ALA A 308 0.79 -5.23 1.03
N VAL A 309 0.10 -6.37 1.02
CA VAL A 309 -1.32 -6.46 0.69
C VAL A 309 -2.05 -7.31 1.71
N TRP A 310 -3.32 -6.98 1.87
CA TRP A 310 -4.26 -7.73 2.67
C TRP A 310 -5.13 -8.58 1.77
N ARG A 311 -5.01 -9.92 1.89
CA ARG A 311 -5.76 -10.88 1.09
C ARG A 311 -6.94 -11.41 1.91
N ARG A 312 -8.15 -11.29 1.38
CA ARG A 312 -9.33 -12.00 1.90
C ARG A 312 -9.39 -13.40 1.31
N ASP A 313 -9.22 -14.44 2.13
CA ASP A 313 -9.62 -15.80 1.78
C ASP A 313 -11.14 -15.84 1.65
N GLN A 314 -11.63 -16.09 0.44
CA GLN A 314 -13.05 -16.12 0.17
C GLN A 314 -13.75 -17.33 0.78
N LYS A 315 -13.05 -18.46 0.96
CA LYS A 315 -13.68 -19.69 1.47
C LYS A 315 -14.00 -19.57 2.95
N ASN A 316 -13.07 -19.01 3.72
CA ASN A 316 -13.16 -18.96 5.17
C ASN A 316 -13.41 -17.56 5.72
N PHE A 317 -13.50 -16.54 4.85
CA PHE A 317 -13.50 -15.12 5.24
C PHE A 317 -12.35 -14.75 6.18
N LYS A 318 -11.26 -15.53 6.14
CA LYS A 318 -10.04 -15.26 6.87
C LYS A 318 -9.23 -14.23 6.09
N TYR A 319 -8.48 -13.42 6.81
CA TYR A 319 -7.68 -12.39 6.20
C TYR A 319 -6.22 -12.67 6.46
N ASN A 320 -5.45 -12.68 5.38
CA ASN A 320 -4.05 -13.03 5.45
C ASN A 320 -3.24 -11.89 4.87
N ASN A 321 -2.26 -11.43 5.64
CA ASN A 321 -1.33 -10.42 5.18
C ASN A 321 -0.26 -11.08 4.33
N ARG A 322 0.22 -10.30 3.38
CA ARG A 322 1.38 -10.61 2.55
C ARG A 322 2.32 -9.43 2.61
N VAL A 323 3.58 -9.70 2.94
CA VAL A 323 4.65 -8.70 2.91
C VAL A 323 5.73 -9.23 1.99
N TYR A 324 6.18 -8.39 1.07
CA TYR A 324 7.19 -8.74 0.08
C TYR A 324 8.46 -7.96 0.34
N TYR A 325 9.59 -8.64 0.23
CA TYR A 325 10.91 -8.05 0.41
C TYR A 325 11.94 -8.76 -0.49
N GLN A 326 13.13 -8.18 -0.57
CA GLN A 326 14.27 -8.74 -1.29
C GLN A 326 15.27 -9.39 -0.31
N ALA A 327 15.64 -10.63 -0.60
CA ALA A 327 16.65 -11.36 0.15
C ALA A 327 18.05 -10.78 -0.09
N LYS A 328 18.83 -10.70 0.99
CA LYS A 328 20.21 -10.21 1.01
C LYS A 328 21.11 -11.10 0.15
N GLY A 329 21.91 -10.46 -0.71
CA GLY A 329 22.96 -11.11 -1.50
C GLY A 329 22.48 -11.85 -2.75
N THR A 330 21.23 -12.31 -2.81
CA THR A 330 20.70 -13.03 -4.00
C THR A 330 19.86 -12.13 -4.90
N GLY A 331 19.16 -11.15 -4.33
CA GLY A 331 18.16 -10.39 -5.08
C GLY A 331 16.83 -11.14 -5.29
N SER A 332 16.70 -12.34 -4.69
CA SER A 332 15.46 -13.13 -4.71
C SER A 332 14.33 -12.38 -4.03
N LEU A 333 13.13 -12.45 -4.59
CA LEU A 333 11.92 -11.92 -3.96
C LEU A 333 11.29 -12.96 -3.04
N ILE A 334 10.97 -12.54 -1.82
CA ILE A 334 10.40 -13.38 -0.78
C ILE A 334 9.05 -12.84 -0.37
N GLU A 335 8.07 -13.74 -0.22
CA GLU A 335 6.78 -13.47 0.41
C GLU A 335 6.80 -13.95 1.87
N LEU A 336 6.44 -13.08 2.80
CA LEU A 336 5.98 -13.46 4.13
C LEU A 336 4.46 -13.49 4.14
N SER A 337 3.91 -14.64 4.52
CA SER A 337 2.47 -14.87 4.60
C SER A 337 2.06 -15.18 6.03
N GLY A 338 1.11 -14.43 6.57
CA GLY A 338 0.61 -14.64 7.94
C GLY A 338 -0.90 -14.49 8.02
N ASP A 339 -1.55 -15.38 8.78
CA ASP A 339 -2.97 -15.29 9.10
C ASP A 339 -3.17 -14.24 10.20
N THR A 340 -4.21 -13.40 10.06
CA THR A 340 -4.66 -12.35 11.00
C THR A 340 -3.86 -12.18 12.30
N ALA A 341 -2.91 -11.25 12.29
CA ALA A 341 -2.40 -10.47 13.44
C ALA A 341 -1.80 -11.23 14.66
N THR A 342 -1.71 -12.55 14.68
CA THR A 342 -1.04 -13.25 15.79
C THR A 342 0.44 -13.48 15.50
N THR A 343 1.28 -13.34 16.53
CA THR A 343 2.75 -13.37 16.49
C THR A 343 3.37 -14.69 15.98
N THR A 344 2.57 -15.73 15.80
CA THR A 344 2.99 -17.05 15.33
C THR A 344 2.29 -17.37 14.01
N GLY A 345 3.01 -18.02 13.08
CA GLY A 345 2.41 -18.47 11.81
C GLY A 345 2.77 -17.66 10.57
N TRP A 346 3.80 -16.80 10.62
CA TRP A 346 4.38 -16.26 9.39
C TRP A 346 5.17 -17.35 8.66
N ALA A 347 4.79 -17.62 7.42
CA ALA A 347 5.45 -18.56 6.53
C ALA A 347 6.16 -17.81 5.41
N GLU A 348 7.41 -18.21 5.16
CA GLU A 348 8.23 -17.70 4.08
C GLU A 348 8.00 -18.48 2.79
N THR A 349 7.93 -17.79 1.66
CA THR A 349 7.88 -18.41 0.32
C THR A 349 8.83 -17.66 -0.62
N ASP A 350 9.80 -18.37 -1.18
CA ASP A 350 10.63 -17.86 -2.28
C ASP A 350 9.80 -17.85 -3.57
N LEU A 351 9.63 -16.66 -4.15
CA LEU A 351 8.82 -16.43 -5.34
C LEU A 351 9.49 -16.88 -6.64
N LYS A 352 10.73 -17.38 -6.57
CA LYS A 352 11.54 -17.79 -7.73
C LYS A 352 11.67 -16.68 -8.77
N ALA A 353 11.68 -15.44 -8.29
CA ALA A 353 11.85 -14.22 -9.05
C ALA A 353 13.09 -13.48 -8.60
N GLN A 354 13.76 -12.82 -9.55
CA GLN A 354 15.03 -12.13 -9.33
C GLN A 354 14.84 -10.65 -9.69
N ALA A 355 14.98 -9.78 -8.69
CA ALA A 355 14.91 -8.35 -8.87
C ALA A 355 16.32 -7.75 -8.92
N GLN A 356 16.47 -6.57 -9.55
CA GLN A 356 17.70 -5.79 -9.36
C GLN A 356 17.89 -5.48 -7.87
N ASN A 357 19.14 -5.38 -7.43
CA ASN A 357 19.45 -5.07 -6.04
C ASN A 357 18.86 -3.70 -5.64
N GLY A 358 18.01 -3.68 -4.62
CA GLY A 358 17.29 -2.48 -4.19
C GLY A 358 16.16 -2.08 -5.14
N SER A 359 15.59 -3.04 -5.87
CA SER A 359 14.38 -2.79 -6.64
C SER A 359 13.27 -2.26 -5.73
N SER A 360 12.56 -1.24 -6.21
CA SER A 360 11.26 -0.90 -5.63
C SER A 360 10.28 -2.03 -5.85
N LEU A 361 9.37 -2.23 -4.89
CA LEU A 361 8.37 -3.29 -4.90
C LEU A 361 6.99 -2.66 -4.74
N ALA A 362 6.05 -3.07 -5.57
CA ALA A 362 4.65 -2.66 -5.44
C ALA A 362 3.75 -3.87 -5.51
N SER A 363 2.80 -3.99 -4.60
CA SER A 363 1.85 -5.09 -4.57
C SER A 363 0.42 -4.57 -4.55
N VAL A 364 -0.47 -5.33 -5.17
CA VAL A 364 -1.89 -5.01 -5.24
C VAL A 364 -2.73 -6.28 -5.14
N PHE A 365 -3.86 -6.17 -4.46
CA PHE A 365 -4.88 -7.22 -4.41
C PHE A 365 -6.14 -6.72 -5.10
N ALA A 366 -6.64 -7.49 -6.07
CA ALA A 366 -7.94 -7.23 -6.68
C ALA A 366 -8.99 -8.20 -6.12
N ASP A 367 -10.17 -7.68 -5.77
CA ASP A 367 -11.27 -8.52 -5.29
C ASP A 367 -11.64 -9.50 -6.40
N GLY A 368 -11.44 -10.79 -6.13
CA GLY A 368 -11.57 -11.84 -7.16
C GLY A 368 -10.31 -12.66 -7.43
N TYR A 369 -9.44 -12.79 -6.41
CA TYR A 369 -8.39 -13.82 -6.23
C TYR A 369 -6.97 -13.46 -6.67
N SER A 370 -6.76 -12.43 -7.49
CA SER A 370 -5.41 -12.13 -7.95
C SER A 370 -4.67 -11.17 -7.01
N MET A 371 -3.54 -11.63 -6.47
CA MET A 371 -2.49 -10.74 -5.97
C MET A 371 -1.48 -10.51 -7.10
N GLU A 372 -0.97 -9.30 -7.20
CA GLU A 372 0.10 -8.98 -8.14
C GLU A 372 1.24 -8.30 -7.41
N LEU A 373 2.46 -8.62 -7.84
CA LEU A 373 3.70 -8.02 -7.35
C LEU A 373 4.47 -7.48 -8.56
N TYR A 374 4.86 -6.22 -8.49
CA TYR A 374 5.62 -5.53 -9.51
C TYR A 374 6.98 -5.09 -8.96
N TYR A 375 7.99 -5.18 -9.80
CA TYR A 375 9.37 -4.88 -9.45
C TYR A 375 10.18 -4.58 -10.72
N LEU A 376 11.43 -4.18 -10.53
CA LEU A 376 12.42 -4.04 -11.58
C LEU A 376 13.30 -5.29 -11.56
N ASP A 377 13.31 -6.04 -12.66
CA ASP A 377 14.14 -7.24 -12.76
C ASP A 377 15.64 -6.92 -12.85
N THR A 378 16.49 -7.93 -12.96
CA THR A 378 17.96 -7.76 -13.03
C THR A 378 18.45 -6.96 -14.24
N THR A 379 17.59 -6.72 -15.24
CA THR A 379 17.87 -5.85 -16.39
C THR A 379 17.34 -4.44 -16.20
N GLY A 380 16.66 -4.17 -15.09
CA GLY A 380 15.99 -2.90 -14.78
C GLY A 380 14.64 -2.74 -15.48
N ALA A 381 14.09 -3.81 -16.07
CA ALA A 381 12.79 -3.78 -16.72
C ALA A 381 11.66 -3.96 -15.70
N LEU A 382 10.56 -3.23 -15.90
CA LEU A 382 9.34 -3.39 -15.10
C LEU A 382 8.76 -4.78 -15.36
N THR A 383 8.66 -5.59 -14.32
CA THR A 383 8.25 -6.99 -14.37
C THR A 383 7.18 -7.26 -13.32
N GLY A 384 6.21 -8.09 -13.68
CA GLY A 384 5.08 -8.46 -12.83
C GLY A 384 5.03 -9.96 -12.56
N LEU A 385 4.52 -10.30 -11.38
CA LEU A 385 4.12 -11.62 -10.95
C LEU A 385 2.63 -11.59 -10.63
N VAL A 386 1.91 -12.65 -10.97
CA VAL A 386 0.47 -12.76 -10.69
C VAL A 386 0.23 -14.05 -9.93
N ASN A 387 -0.54 -13.98 -8.85
CA ASN A 387 -0.99 -15.12 -8.07
C ASN A 387 -2.51 -15.16 -8.04
N THR A 388 -3.10 -16.06 -8.82
CA THR A 388 -4.54 -16.40 -8.75
C THR A 388 -4.79 -17.61 -7.85
N ASP A 389 -3.84 -18.53 -7.79
CA ASP A 389 -3.82 -19.72 -6.93
C ASP A 389 -2.38 -20.07 -6.53
N HIS A 390 -1.47 -19.92 -7.48
CA HIS A 390 -0.01 -20.03 -7.34
C HIS A 390 0.63 -18.85 -8.06
N TRP A 391 1.87 -18.51 -7.68
CA TRP A 391 2.66 -17.52 -8.38
C TRP A 391 2.99 -18.00 -9.80
N ALA A 392 2.55 -17.25 -10.80
CA ALA A 392 2.94 -17.43 -12.19
C ALA A 392 4.40 -17.00 -12.42
N SER A 393 4.98 -17.40 -13.55
CA SER A 393 6.30 -16.94 -13.94
C SER A 393 6.35 -15.41 -14.14
N PRO A 394 7.48 -14.75 -13.80
CA PRO A 394 7.67 -13.34 -14.09
C PRO A 394 7.37 -12.97 -15.54
N THR A 395 6.64 -11.88 -15.73
CA THR A 395 6.32 -11.35 -17.06
C THR A 395 6.71 -9.88 -17.15
N GLN A 396 7.52 -9.53 -18.14
CA GLN A 396 7.89 -8.14 -18.40
C GLN A 396 6.65 -7.34 -18.81
N ILE A 397 6.45 -6.19 -18.17
CA ILE A 397 5.37 -5.25 -18.46
C ILE A 397 5.88 -4.30 -19.55
N LYS A 398 5.18 -4.32 -20.68
CA LYS A 398 5.44 -3.43 -21.82
C LYS A 398 4.18 -2.64 -22.10
N ALA A 399 4.27 -1.32 -22.13
CA ALA A 399 3.20 -0.51 -22.68
C ALA A 399 3.24 -0.57 -24.21
N ASP A 400 2.08 -0.61 -24.84
CA ASP A 400 1.96 -0.52 -26.30
C ASP A 400 2.53 0.79 -26.89
N SER A 401 2.79 1.81 -26.07
CA SER A 401 3.24 3.15 -26.48
C SER A 401 4.73 3.28 -26.82
N GLY A 402 5.51 2.19 -26.77
CA GLY A 402 6.93 2.23 -27.12
C GLY A 402 7.82 2.86 -26.05
N ASP A 403 7.29 3.22 -24.88
CA ASP A 403 8.12 3.37 -23.69
C ASP A 403 8.62 1.97 -23.33
N THR A 404 9.84 1.65 -23.74
CA THR A 404 10.48 0.36 -23.46
C THR A 404 10.82 0.18 -21.98
N GLY A 405 10.30 1.07 -21.12
CA GLY A 405 10.51 1.03 -19.68
C GLY A 405 11.98 1.11 -19.39
N ALA A 406 12.66 2.15 -19.90
CA ALA A 406 14.11 2.33 -19.84
C ALA A 406 14.68 1.76 -18.54
N ALA A 407 15.69 0.89 -18.67
CA ALA A 407 16.39 0.30 -17.54
C ALA A 407 16.83 1.41 -16.59
N GLY A 408 16.46 1.32 -15.31
CA GLY A 408 16.77 2.37 -14.36
C GLY A 408 16.21 2.10 -12.97
N THR A 409 16.70 2.87 -12.01
CA THR A 409 16.28 2.85 -10.60
C THR A 409 15.07 3.76 -10.43
N GLY A 410 13.86 3.21 -10.54
CA GLY A 410 12.62 3.95 -10.33
C GLY A 410 11.84 3.41 -9.15
N VAL A 411 11.18 4.29 -8.40
CA VAL A 411 10.16 3.89 -7.42
C VAL A 411 8.91 3.42 -8.17
N ILE A 412 8.34 2.30 -7.73
CA ILE A 412 7.14 1.70 -8.31
C ILE A 412 6.07 1.67 -7.22
N GLU A 413 4.85 2.02 -7.61
CA GLU A 413 3.67 1.88 -6.76
C GLU A 413 2.51 1.36 -7.58
N ALA A 414 1.59 0.64 -6.94
CA ALA A 414 0.47 0.02 -7.65
C ALA A 414 -0.82 0.10 -6.86
N CYS A 415 -1.93 0.24 -7.59
CA CYS A 415 -3.26 0.22 -7.00
C CYS A 415 -4.27 -0.46 -7.93
N TRP A 416 -5.43 -0.81 -7.38
CA TRP A 416 -6.54 -1.37 -8.13
C TRP A 416 -7.79 -0.51 -7.93
N GLU A 417 -8.35 -0.05 -9.04
CA GLU A 417 -9.63 0.66 -9.07
C GLU A 417 -10.76 -0.36 -9.19
N ASN A 418 -11.41 -0.66 -8.06
CA ASN A 418 -12.43 -1.71 -7.97
C ASN A 418 -13.59 -1.49 -8.95
N SER A 419 -14.15 -0.26 -8.97
CA SER A 419 -15.37 0.04 -9.74
C SER A 419 -15.19 -0.11 -11.25
N SER A 420 -13.96 0.08 -11.74
CA SER A 420 -13.61 -0.06 -13.16
C SER A 420 -12.85 -1.36 -13.46
N ASN A 421 -12.49 -2.11 -12.42
CA ASN A 421 -11.57 -3.25 -12.47
C ASN A 421 -10.28 -2.92 -13.24
N ILE A 422 -9.62 -1.82 -12.88
CA ILE A 422 -8.38 -1.35 -13.53
C ILE A 422 -7.21 -1.51 -12.57
N PHE A 423 -6.18 -2.21 -13.00
CA PHE A 423 -4.88 -2.21 -12.35
C PHE A 423 -4.07 -1.02 -12.85
N ARG A 424 -3.42 -0.31 -11.93
CA ARG A 424 -2.53 0.79 -12.28
C ARG A 424 -1.17 0.58 -11.62
N ILE A 425 -0.14 0.87 -12.38
CA ILE A 425 1.24 0.95 -11.92
C ILE A 425 1.72 2.36 -12.21
N TYR A 426 2.33 2.97 -11.22
CA TYR A 426 2.99 4.24 -11.31
C TYR A 426 4.48 4.00 -11.15
N ARG A 427 5.29 4.62 -12.01
CA ARG A 427 6.75 4.51 -11.96
C ARG A 427 7.36 5.90 -12.09
N ALA A 428 8.28 6.24 -11.20
CA ALA A 428 9.16 7.39 -11.41
C ALA A 428 10.28 7.02 -12.39
N THR A 429 10.47 7.83 -13.44
CA THR A 429 11.61 7.67 -14.36
C THR A 429 12.89 8.24 -13.74
N ASP A 430 14.02 7.95 -14.38
CA ASP A 430 15.35 8.54 -14.08
C ASP A 430 15.34 10.09 -14.05
N LYS A 431 14.48 10.71 -14.87
CA LYS A 431 14.26 12.16 -14.93
C LYS A 431 13.23 12.66 -13.91
N GLY A 432 12.72 11.75 -13.09
CA GLY A 432 11.70 12.00 -12.08
C GLY A 432 10.28 12.16 -12.59
N ASN A 433 10.02 11.96 -13.89
CA ASN A 433 8.66 12.04 -14.39
C ASN A 433 7.89 10.81 -13.89
N LEU A 434 6.63 11.00 -13.50
CA LEU A 434 5.76 9.88 -13.17
C LEU A 434 5.13 9.34 -14.46
N VAL A 435 5.23 8.03 -14.68
CA VAL A 435 4.59 7.31 -15.77
C VAL A 435 3.55 6.37 -15.21
N GLU A 436 2.36 6.36 -15.81
CA GLU A 436 1.30 5.41 -15.47
C GLU A 436 1.23 4.28 -16.52
N TYR A 437 1.10 3.05 -16.07
CA TYR A 437 0.71 1.89 -16.86
C TYR A 437 -0.63 1.39 -16.32
N ASN A 438 -1.56 1.00 -17.18
CA ASN A 438 -2.82 0.42 -16.74
C ASN A 438 -3.29 -0.75 -17.59
N ARG A 439 -4.15 -1.58 -16.99
CA ARG A 439 -4.87 -2.64 -17.70
C ARG A 439 -6.22 -2.91 -17.06
N LYS A 440 -7.17 -3.41 -17.84
CA LYS A 440 -8.51 -3.76 -17.37
C LYS A 440 -8.61 -5.24 -17.03
N GLY A 441 -8.54 -5.58 -15.74
CA GLY A 441 -8.55 -6.97 -15.28
C GLY A 441 -7.25 -7.73 -15.57
N VAL A 442 -7.16 -8.94 -15.00
CA VAL A 442 -6.05 -9.86 -15.23
C VAL A 442 -6.13 -10.43 -16.65
N GLY A 443 -5.00 -10.49 -17.34
CA GLY A 443 -4.88 -11.06 -18.70
C GLY A 443 -5.11 -10.07 -19.84
N SER A 444 -5.55 -8.85 -19.57
CA SER A 444 -5.56 -7.77 -20.55
C SER A 444 -4.16 -7.20 -20.79
N SER A 445 -3.91 -6.69 -22.00
CA SER A 445 -2.67 -5.99 -22.34
C SER A 445 -2.51 -4.73 -21.50
N TRP A 446 -1.24 -4.40 -21.22
CA TRP A 446 -0.87 -3.16 -20.56
C TRP A 446 -0.84 -2.01 -21.57
N ALA A 447 -1.50 -0.91 -21.23
CA ALA A 447 -1.47 0.33 -21.98
C ALA A 447 -0.75 1.42 -21.19
N ALA A 448 -0.25 2.44 -21.91
CA ALA A 448 0.14 3.67 -21.27
C ALA A 448 -1.09 4.36 -20.66
N GLY A 449 -0.95 4.78 -19.42
CA GLY A 449 -1.98 5.47 -18.68
C GLY A 449 -1.89 6.99 -18.74
N MET A 450 -2.74 7.63 -17.94
CA MET A 450 -2.71 9.08 -17.79
C MET A 450 -1.62 9.45 -16.80
N SER A 451 -0.42 9.68 -17.31
CA SER A 451 0.72 10.02 -16.45
C SER A 451 0.45 11.29 -15.63
N PRO A 452 0.70 11.31 -14.32
CA PRO A 452 0.60 12.53 -13.52
C PRO A 452 1.61 13.57 -14.00
N ASN A 453 1.21 14.85 -14.11
CA ASN A 453 2.10 15.95 -14.50
C ASN A 453 3.18 16.31 -13.45
N GLY A 454 3.32 15.50 -12.41
CA GLY A 454 4.21 15.73 -11.27
C GLY A 454 5.60 15.15 -11.50
N ARG A 455 6.56 15.63 -10.71
CA ARG A 455 7.92 15.07 -10.66
C ARG A 455 8.21 14.51 -9.28
N ALA A 456 8.55 13.23 -9.23
CA ALA A 456 9.06 12.55 -8.05
C ALA A 456 10.58 12.28 -8.19
N ALA A 457 11.33 13.23 -8.77
CA ALA A 457 12.75 13.07 -9.10
C ALA A 457 13.62 12.72 -7.90
N ASP A 458 13.23 13.18 -6.72
CA ASP A 458 14.03 13.12 -5.51
C ASP A 458 13.31 12.42 -4.35
N SER A 459 12.15 11.78 -4.58
CA SER A 459 11.33 11.26 -3.50
C SER A 459 10.75 9.88 -3.79
N THR A 460 10.55 9.11 -2.72
CA THR A 460 9.54 8.05 -2.75
C THR A 460 8.17 8.66 -2.98
N PHE A 461 7.25 7.85 -3.47
CA PHE A 461 5.85 8.20 -3.57
C PHE A 461 5.02 6.99 -3.21
N THR A 462 3.75 7.20 -2.90
CA THR A 462 2.82 6.13 -2.58
C THR A 462 1.47 6.38 -3.24
N VAL A 463 0.70 5.32 -3.46
CA VAL A 463 -0.59 5.39 -4.13
C VAL A 463 -1.68 4.73 -3.30
N SER A 464 -2.87 5.32 -3.35
CA SER A 464 -4.07 4.78 -2.74
C SER A 464 -5.22 4.90 -3.72
N SER A 465 -6.11 3.91 -3.71
CA SER A 465 -7.34 3.93 -4.51
C SER A 465 -8.53 3.45 -3.70
N TRP A 466 -9.70 3.95 -4.08
CA TRP A 466 -11.00 3.45 -3.66
C TRP A 466 -11.99 3.72 -4.79
N ASP A 467 -12.88 2.78 -5.07
CA ASP A 467 -13.80 2.88 -6.21
C ASP A 467 -13.08 3.26 -7.52
N ALA A 468 -13.34 4.47 -8.05
CA ALA A 468 -12.68 5.06 -9.23
C ALA A 468 -11.68 6.17 -8.87
N ASP A 469 -11.58 6.53 -7.59
CA ASP A 469 -10.66 7.54 -7.11
C ASP A 469 -9.27 6.95 -6.94
N VAL A 470 -8.28 7.69 -7.41
CA VAL A 470 -6.86 7.43 -7.12
C VAL A 470 -6.24 8.68 -6.54
N ARG A 471 -5.42 8.49 -5.51
CA ARG A 471 -4.56 9.51 -4.91
C ARG A 471 -3.13 9.04 -4.95
N LEU A 472 -2.24 9.96 -5.28
CA LEU A 472 -0.80 9.74 -5.31
C LEU A 472 -0.14 10.79 -4.41
N PHE A 473 0.79 10.37 -3.56
CA PHE A 473 1.46 11.24 -2.59
C PHE A 473 2.97 11.16 -2.81
N PHE A 474 3.62 12.30 -2.92
CA PHE A 474 5.05 12.40 -3.20
C PHE A 474 5.58 13.73 -2.67
N VAL A 475 6.90 13.88 -2.62
CA VAL A 475 7.52 15.12 -2.16
C VAL A 475 8.11 15.84 -3.35
N GLU A 476 7.61 17.04 -3.62
CA GLU A 476 8.19 17.91 -4.62
C GLU A 476 8.76 19.14 -3.94
N LYS A 477 10.07 19.35 -4.05
CA LYS A 477 10.78 20.52 -3.50
C LYS A 477 10.56 20.71 -1.99
N GLY A 478 10.54 19.60 -1.25
CA GLY A 478 10.34 19.60 0.20
C GLY A 478 8.89 19.78 0.65
N VAL A 479 7.92 19.82 -0.28
CA VAL A 479 6.50 19.92 0.04
C VAL A 479 5.80 18.61 -0.31
N MET A 480 5.04 18.07 0.64
CA MET A 480 4.18 16.92 0.38
C MET A 480 3.09 17.33 -0.63
N THR A 481 3.09 16.67 -1.78
CA THR A 481 2.18 16.94 -2.91
C THR A 481 1.25 15.76 -3.10
N ARG A 482 -0.04 16.07 -3.25
CA ARG A 482 -1.10 15.11 -3.56
C ARG A 482 -1.53 15.28 -5.02
N GLY A 483 -1.39 14.22 -5.79
CA GLY A 483 -2.08 14.03 -7.05
C GLY A 483 -3.47 13.43 -6.84
N THR A 484 -4.49 14.06 -7.40
CA THR A 484 -5.86 13.56 -7.47
C THR A 484 -6.20 13.25 -8.91
N ARG A 485 -6.51 11.99 -9.20
CA ARG A 485 -6.90 11.55 -10.54
C ARG A 485 -8.33 11.98 -10.84
N GLY A 486 -8.50 12.83 -11.85
CA GLY A 486 -9.78 13.12 -12.47
C GLY A 486 -10.09 12.16 -13.63
N THR A 487 -11.17 12.43 -14.36
CA THR A 487 -11.56 11.63 -15.53
C THR A 487 -10.61 11.80 -16.72
N THR A 488 -10.08 13.02 -16.91
CA THR A 488 -9.26 13.40 -18.07
C THR A 488 -7.92 14.06 -17.71
N SER A 489 -7.69 14.35 -16.43
CA SER A 489 -6.46 15.01 -15.98
C SER A 489 -6.15 14.70 -14.52
N TRP A 490 -4.91 14.95 -14.12
CA TRP A 490 -4.50 14.99 -12.72
C TRP A 490 -4.57 16.41 -12.18
N LYS A 491 -5.13 16.55 -10.98
CA LYS A 491 -5.04 17.76 -10.17
C LYS A 491 -3.93 17.57 -9.13
N MET A 492 -2.98 18.50 -9.09
CA MET A 492 -1.91 18.50 -8.08
C MET A 492 -2.20 19.57 -7.05
N ASP A 493 -2.16 19.20 -5.77
CA ASP A 493 -2.34 20.12 -4.65
C ASP A 493 -1.22 19.88 -3.63
N ALA A 494 -0.68 20.94 -3.02
CA ALA A 494 0.13 20.79 -1.81
C ALA A 494 -0.77 20.25 -0.69
N VAL A 495 -0.25 19.29 0.07
CA VAL A 495 -0.88 18.89 1.32
C VAL A 495 -0.54 19.96 2.35
N LYS A 496 -1.54 20.76 2.73
CA LYS A 496 -1.34 21.81 3.73
C LYS A 496 -0.92 21.18 5.05
N ASP A 497 -0.10 21.92 5.78
CA ASP A 497 0.34 21.59 7.14
C ASP A 497 1.21 20.33 7.25
N ILE A 498 1.79 19.87 6.12
CA ILE A 498 2.88 18.88 6.02
C ILE A 498 4.04 19.53 5.28
#